data_AF-A0A8I0FCA0-F1
#
_entry.id   AF-A0A8I0FCA0-F1
#
_cell.length_a   1.000
_cell.length_b   1.000
_cell.length_c   1.000
_cell.angle_alpha   90.00
_cell.angle_beta   90.00
_cell.angle_gamma   90.00
#
_symmetry.space_group_name_H-M   'P 1'
#
loop_
_entity.id
_entity.type
_entity.pdbx_description
1 polymer ?
#
loop_
_entity_poly.entity_id
_entity_poly.type
_entity_poly.pdbx_seq_one_letter_code
_entity_poly.pdbx_strand_id
1 'polypeptide(L)'
;KGYIAALHDGNEIIIGHKCGKKHFGVSFDEKAKQFKHLRDNANQYLQIKAMYEKLPHLKESLERILNQSGKMTFLQIKMAVKSFKEDAFDYWMRRRIGQEVTSNGSIFIDDFKTEEEINAEILSGRKNISDIKRVLVANIAEYDVIANWHNAEKLKDYFDRLYREIKNPNQMDGVAIKALFKKLRQHDQNLRELEDFIKRANRLFTPENLVQFAVLFTKPHEQKIIEKYANNFA
;
A
#
# COMPACT_ATOMS: atom_id res chain seq x y z
N LYS A 1 1.94 -45.19 -4.99
CA LYS A 1 0.70 -44.61 -4.40
C LYS A 1 -0.06 -45.72 -3.67
N GLY A 2 -0.11 -45.68 -2.35
CA GLY A 2 -0.79 -46.66 -1.50
C GLY A 2 -0.91 -46.12 -0.08
N TYR A 3 -1.78 -46.73 0.72
CA TYR A 3 -1.90 -46.43 2.15
C TYR A 3 -1.45 -47.65 2.95
N ILE A 4 -0.98 -47.38 4.16
CA ILE A 4 -0.85 -48.37 5.21
C ILE A 4 -2.25 -48.59 5.80
N ALA A 5 -2.71 -49.83 5.82
CA ALA A 5 -3.96 -50.24 6.43
C ALA A 5 -3.63 -51.14 7.62
N ALA A 6 -4.12 -50.76 8.81
CA ALA A 6 -4.04 -51.59 9.99
C ALA A 6 -5.16 -52.64 9.95
N LEU A 7 -4.77 -53.91 10.08
CA LEU A 7 -5.67 -55.04 10.23
C LEU A 7 -6.11 -55.17 11.70
N HIS A 8 -7.18 -55.94 11.94
CA HIS A 8 -7.75 -56.11 13.28
C HIS A 8 -6.81 -56.77 14.29
N ASP A 9 -5.77 -57.44 13.80
CA ASP A 9 -4.70 -58.07 14.57
C ASP A 9 -3.53 -57.12 14.89
N GLY A 10 -3.63 -55.84 14.47
CA GLY A 10 -2.60 -54.82 14.66
C GLY A 10 -1.50 -54.82 13.60
N ASN A 11 -1.53 -55.73 12.62
CA ASN A 11 -0.56 -55.75 11.54
C ASN A 11 -0.87 -54.71 10.46
N GLU A 12 0.17 -54.14 9.86
CA GLU A 12 0.05 -53.09 8.85
C GLU A 12 0.35 -53.65 7.43
N ILE A 13 -0.58 -53.45 6.49
CA ILE A 13 -0.41 -53.84 5.09
C ILE A 13 -0.43 -52.63 4.15
N ILE A 14 0.29 -52.70 3.03
CA ILE A 14 0.28 -51.65 2.01
C ILE A 14 -0.72 -52.00 0.92
N ILE A 15 -1.79 -51.20 0.78
CA ILE A 15 -2.79 -51.38 -0.26
C ILE A 15 -2.51 -50.46 -1.44
N GLY A 16 -2.26 -51.05 -2.60
CA GLY A 16 -2.01 -50.33 -3.86
C GLY A 16 -3.28 -49.66 -4.42
N HIS A 17 -3.09 -48.56 -5.16
CA HIS A 17 -4.20 -47.70 -5.62
C HIS A 17 -5.31 -48.39 -6.45
N LYS A 18 -4.97 -49.41 -7.24
CA LYS A 18 -5.96 -50.16 -8.05
C LYS A 18 -6.74 -51.15 -7.19
N CYS A 19 -6.07 -51.76 -6.21
CA CYS A 19 -6.65 -52.77 -5.34
C CYS A 19 -7.67 -52.16 -4.37
N GLY A 20 -7.36 -51.01 -3.75
CA GLY A 20 -8.28 -50.34 -2.82
C GLY A 20 -9.59 -49.87 -3.47
N LYS A 21 -9.56 -49.39 -4.72
CA LYS A 21 -10.79 -48.97 -5.42
C LYS A 21 -11.67 -50.16 -5.78
N LYS A 22 -11.07 -51.27 -6.23
CA LYS A 22 -11.78 -52.46 -6.70
C LYS A 22 -12.37 -53.29 -5.56
N HIS A 23 -11.63 -53.46 -4.46
CA HIS A 23 -11.98 -54.41 -3.40
C HIS A 23 -12.54 -53.76 -2.14
N PHE A 24 -12.23 -52.48 -1.91
CA PHE A 24 -12.64 -51.77 -0.68
C PHE A 24 -13.54 -50.56 -0.98
N GLY A 25 -13.86 -50.28 -2.26
CA GLY A 25 -14.67 -49.13 -2.66
C GLY A 25 -14.04 -47.77 -2.35
N VAL A 26 -12.76 -47.74 -1.95
CA VAL A 26 -12.07 -46.51 -1.55
C VAL A 26 -11.37 -45.90 -2.75
N SER A 27 -11.86 -44.74 -3.19
CA SER A 27 -11.19 -43.92 -4.20
C SER A 27 -9.98 -43.21 -3.59
N PHE A 28 -8.78 -43.57 -4.04
CA PHE A 28 -7.52 -43.03 -3.50
C PHE A 28 -7.43 -41.51 -3.65
N ASP A 29 -7.92 -40.98 -4.78
CA ASP A 29 -7.90 -39.55 -5.04
C ASP A 29 -8.88 -38.80 -4.10
N GLU A 30 -10.00 -39.41 -3.72
CA GLU A 30 -10.94 -38.83 -2.76
C GLU A 30 -10.37 -38.81 -1.35
N LYS A 31 -9.77 -39.91 -0.87
CA LYS A 31 -9.13 -39.95 0.45
C LYS A 31 -7.94 -39.00 0.54
N ALA A 32 -7.11 -38.94 -0.50
CA ALA A 32 -6.00 -37.98 -0.54
C ALA A 32 -6.49 -36.53 -0.48
N LYS A 33 -7.59 -36.21 -1.19
CA LYS A 33 -8.25 -34.89 -1.10
C LYS A 33 -8.79 -34.62 0.31
N GLN A 34 -9.44 -35.60 0.94
CA GLN A 34 -9.95 -35.50 2.32
C GLN A 34 -8.82 -35.24 3.32
N PHE A 35 -7.73 -36.01 3.28
CA PHE A 35 -6.57 -35.81 4.15
C PHE A 35 -5.91 -34.45 3.92
N LYS A 36 -5.75 -34.04 2.65
CA LYS A 36 -5.23 -32.70 2.35
C LYS A 36 -6.11 -31.61 2.94
N HIS A 37 -7.43 -31.72 2.81
CA HIS A 37 -8.38 -30.77 3.37
C HIS A 37 -8.31 -30.70 4.91
N LEU A 38 -8.23 -31.85 5.59
CA LEU A 38 -8.07 -31.90 7.05
C LEU A 38 -6.77 -31.24 7.50
N ARG A 39 -5.65 -31.53 6.81
CA ARG A 39 -4.35 -30.92 7.09
C ARG A 39 -4.38 -29.41 6.86
N ASP A 40 -4.98 -28.96 5.77
CA ASP A 40 -5.09 -27.53 5.44
C ASP A 40 -5.94 -26.80 6.48
N ASN A 41 -7.02 -27.41 6.99
CA ASN A 41 -7.84 -26.85 8.06
C ASN A 41 -7.09 -26.76 9.39
N ALA A 42 -6.35 -27.81 9.77
CA ALA A 42 -5.51 -27.80 10.96
C ALA A 42 -4.44 -26.71 10.90
N ASN A 43 -3.79 -26.54 9.74
CA ASN A 43 -2.82 -25.47 9.51
C ASN A 43 -3.45 -24.07 9.61
N GLN A 44 -4.65 -23.87 9.04
CA GLN A 44 -5.38 -22.60 9.16
C GLN A 44 -5.70 -22.26 10.61
N TYR A 45 -6.18 -23.25 11.38
CA TYR A 45 -6.45 -23.09 12.80
C TYR A 45 -5.19 -22.69 13.58
N LEU A 46 -4.06 -23.38 13.37
CA LEU A 46 -2.80 -23.09 14.05
C LEU A 46 -2.30 -21.67 13.75
N GLN A 47 -2.44 -21.21 12.51
CA GLN A 47 -2.03 -19.85 12.15
C GLN A 47 -2.90 -18.78 12.79
N ILE A 48 -4.23 -18.97 12.83
CA ILE A 48 -5.12 -18.03 13.51
C ILE A 48 -4.84 -18.01 15.01
N LYS A 49 -4.59 -19.18 15.61
CA LYS A 49 -4.20 -19.27 17.02
C LYS A 49 -2.94 -18.45 17.31
N ALA A 50 -1.90 -18.61 16.50
CA ALA A 50 -0.67 -17.84 16.63
C ALA A 50 -0.90 -16.32 16.46
N MET A 51 -1.77 -15.92 15.53
CA MET A 51 -2.12 -14.51 15.32
C MET A 51 -2.96 -13.94 16.46
N TYR A 52 -3.87 -14.72 17.05
CA TYR A 52 -4.63 -14.33 18.23
C TYR A 52 -3.72 -14.12 19.43
N GLU A 53 -2.77 -15.03 19.67
CA GLU A 53 -1.77 -14.90 20.74
C GLU A 53 -0.88 -13.67 20.56
N LYS A 54 -0.54 -13.32 19.32
CA LYS A 54 0.27 -12.13 18.99
C LYS A 54 -0.53 -10.84 18.82
N LEU A 55 -1.85 -10.89 18.89
CA LEU A 55 -2.73 -9.75 18.60
C LEU A 55 -2.37 -8.47 19.37
N PRO A 56 -2.03 -8.52 20.68
CA PRO A 56 -1.61 -7.31 21.40
C PRO A 56 -0.40 -6.64 20.75
N HIS A 57 0.60 -7.43 20.37
CA HIS A 57 1.82 -6.91 19.75
C HIS A 57 1.59 -6.40 18.32
N LEU A 58 0.67 -7.03 17.59
CA LEU A 58 0.25 -6.55 16.26
C LEU A 58 -0.45 -5.19 16.35
N LYS A 59 -1.34 -5.01 17.33
CA LYS A 59 -1.99 -3.72 17.60
C LYS A 59 -0.97 -2.65 17.99
N GLU A 60 -0.05 -2.97 18.89
CA GLU A 60 1.04 -2.09 19.27
C GLU A 60 1.91 -1.69 18.05
N SER A 61 2.23 -2.65 17.19
CA SER A 61 2.99 -2.39 15.96
C SER A 61 2.26 -1.43 15.02
N LEU A 62 0.94 -1.62 14.85
CA LEU A 62 0.10 -0.71 14.06
C LEU A 62 0.03 0.68 14.70
N GLU A 63 -0.20 0.78 16.01
CA GLU A 63 -0.23 2.04 16.72
C GLU A 63 1.09 2.80 16.61
N ARG A 64 2.22 2.08 16.71
CA ARG A 64 3.54 2.63 16.47
C ARG A 64 3.65 3.18 15.04
N ILE A 65 3.18 2.45 14.04
CA ILE A 65 3.22 2.93 12.65
C ILE A 65 2.37 4.19 12.48
N LEU A 66 1.15 4.19 13.01
CA LEU A 66 0.23 5.31 12.90
C LEU A 66 0.74 6.58 13.60
N ASN A 67 1.53 6.44 14.67
CA ASN A 67 1.90 7.56 15.53
C ASN A 67 3.38 7.94 15.51
N GLN A 68 4.27 7.04 15.07
CA GLN A 68 5.73 7.16 15.25
C GLN A 68 6.55 6.88 13.99
N SER A 69 5.93 6.60 12.83
CA SER A 69 6.66 6.42 11.56
C SER A 69 7.20 7.73 10.95
N GLY A 70 6.96 8.87 11.58
CA GLY A 70 7.48 10.18 11.19
C GLY A 70 7.10 11.27 12.21
N LYS A 71 7.35 12.53 11.86
CA LYS A 71 7.00 13.70 12.69
C LYS A 71 5.48 13.84 12.87
N MET A 72 4.74 13.59 11.79
CA MET A 72 3.29 13.63 11.74
C MET A 72 2.69 12.23 11.86
N THR A 73 1.67 12.13 12.70
CA THR A 73 0.80 10.96 12.82
C THR A 73 -0.11 10.80 11.60
N PHE A 74 -0.68 9.61 11.42
CA PHE A 74 -1.67 9.31 10.38
C PHE A 74 -2.84 10.31 10.38
N LEU A 75 -3.33 10.70 11.56
CA LEU A 75 -4.45 11.65 11.67
C LEU A 75 -4.02 13.06 11.24
N GLN A 76 -2.83 13.50 11.62
CA GLN A 76 -2.30 14.80 11.19
C GLN A 76 -2.09 14.83 9.67
N ILE A 77 -1.57 13.74 9.09
CA ILE A 77 -1.44 13.61 7.63
C ILE A 77 -2.82 13.66 6.96
N LYS A 78 -3.82 12.95 7.51
CA LYS A 78 -5.20 13.01 7.00
C LYS A 78 -5.73 14.44 6.94
N MET A 79 -5.53 15.18 8.02
CA MET A 79 -5.94 16.58 8.10
C MET A 79 -5.16 17.46 7.12
N ALA A 80 -3.87 17.22 6.95
CA ALA A 80 -3.02 17.94 6.00
C ALA A 80 -3.45 17.71 4.54
N VAL A 81 -3.71 16.46 4.16
CA VAL A 81 -4.23 16.11 2.82
C VAL A 81 -5.61 16.73 2.60
N LYS A 82 -6.49 16.68 3.60
CA LYS A 82 -7.81 17.32 3.50
C LYS A 82 -7.67 18.83 3.32
N SER A 83 -6.87 19.47 4.16
CA SER A 83 -6.59 20.90 4.10
C SER A 83 -6.02 21.28 2.73
N PHE A 84 -5.06 20.52 2.18
CA PHE A 84 -4.50 20.75 0.85
C PHE A 84 -5.59 20.75 -0.24
N LYS A 85 -6.55 19.83 -0.16
CA LYS A 85 -7.62 19.67 -1.16
C LYS A 85 -8.74 20.69 -1.04
N GLU A 86 -9.05 21.16 0.17
CA GLU A 86 -10.28 21.90 0.46
C GLU A 86 -10.05 23.33 0.98
N ASP A 87 -9.09 23.52 1.89
CA ASP A 87 -9.05 24.71 2.75
C ASP A 87 -7.81 25.58 2.54
N ALA A 88 -6.67 24.99 2.17
CA ALA A 88 -5.36 25.64 2.19
C ALA A 88 -5.18 26.69 1.07
N PHE A 89 -5.83 26.46 -0.07
CA PHE A 89 -5.66 27.23 -1.29
C PHE A 89 -7.02 27.58 -1.88
N ASP A 90 -7.11 28.68 -2.61
CA ASP A 90 -8.33 28.97 -3.35
C ASP A 90 -8.55 28.01 -4.54
N TYR A 91 -9.71 28.11 -5.18
CA TYR A 91 -10.06 27.26 -6.32
C TYR A 91 -9.05 27.37 -7.49
N TRP A 92 -8.58 28.57 -7.81
CA TRP A 92 -7.69 28.81 -8.95
C TRP A 92 -6.29 28.29 -8.69
N MET A 93 -5.78 28.46 -7.47
CA MET A 93 -4.51 27.91 -7.04
C MET A 93 -4.50 26.39 -7.10
N ARG A 94 -5.55 25.73 -6.59
CA ARG A 94 -5.67 24.26 -6.68
C ARG A 94 -5.76 23.77 -8.12
N ARG A 95 -6.55 24.47 -8.95
CA ARG A 95 -6.69 24.12 -10.36
C ARG A 95 -5.34 24.22 -11.08
N ARG A 96 -4.57 25.28 -10.83
CA ARG A 96 -3.24 25.47 -11.42
C ARG A 96 -2.27 24.39 -10.97
N ILE A 97 -2.23 24.10 -9.66
CA ILE A 97 -1.42 22.99 -9.13
C ILE A 97 -1.79 21.66 -9.82
N GLY A 98 -3.08 21.35 -9.94
CA GLY A 98 -3.53 20.11 -10.59
C GLY A 98 -3.26 20.02 -12.10
N GLN A 99 -3.00 21.14 -12.77
CA GLN A 99 -2.69 21.19 -14.21
C GLN A 99 -1.18 21.15 -14.47
N GLU A 100 -0.40 21.87 -13.66
CA GLU A 100 1.02 22.11 -13.90
C GLU A 100 1.94 21.13 -13.15
N VAL A 101 1.44 20.51 -12.08
CA VAL A 101 2.21 19.52 -11.31
C VAL A 101 1.92 18.13 -11.84
N THR A 102 2.96 17.45 -12.32
CA THR A 102 2.84 16.06 -12.77
C THR A 102 2.49 15.12 -11.60
N SER A 103 2.05 13.90 -11.90
CA SER A 103 1.73 12.90 -10.87
C SER A 103 2.90 12.65 -9.89
N ASN A 104 4.14 12.80 -10.36
CA ASN A 104 5.34 12.56 -9.58
C ASN A 104 5.86 13.82 -8.87
N GLY A 105 5.14 14.94 -8.99
CA GLY A 105 5.47 16.20 -8.32
C GLY A 105 6.40 17.14 -9.09
N SER A 106 6.80 16.78 -10.31
CA SER A 106 7.67 17.63 -11.13
C SER A 106 6.88 18.79 -11.75
N ILE A 107 7.47 19.98 -11.72
CA ILE A 107 6.99 21.20 -12.36
C ILE A 107 7.95 21.57 -13.49
N PHE A 108 7.40 21.71 -14.69
CA PHE A 108 8.15 22.14 -15.87
C PHE A 108 7.68 23.53 -16.30
N ILE A 109 8.62 24.40 -16.67
CA ILE A 109 8.33 25.66 -17.34
C ILE A 109 8.92 25.60 -18.74
N ASP A 110 8.16 26.13 -19.69
CA ASP A 110 8.59 26.33 -21.06
C ASP A 110 9.49 27.57 -21.10
N ASP A 111 10.76 27.38 -21.52
CA ASP A 111 11.77 28.43 -21.65
C ASP A 111 12.33 28.44 -23.07
N PHE A 112 12.87 29.57 -23.52
CA PHE A 112 13.47 29.67 -24.85
C PHE A 112 14.83 28.98 -24.87
N LYS A 113 15.10 28.28 -25.98
CA LYS A 113 16.43 27.74 -26.25
C LYS A 113 17.37 28.88 -26.60
N THR A 114 18.62 28.74 -26.17
CA THR A 114 19.72 29.61 -26.61
C THR A 114 20.09 29.29 -28.05
N GLU A 115 20.71 30.25 -28.76
CA GLU A 115 21.18 30.04 -30.13
C GLU A 115 22.17 28.86 -30.22
N GLU A 116 22.99 28.64 -29.18
CA GLU A 116 23.92 27.51 -29.09
C GLU A 116 23.18 26.16 -29.04
N GLU A 117 22.10 26.06 -28.26
CA GLU A 117 21.27 24.85 -28.16
C GLU A 117 20.55 24.55 -29.49
N ILE A 118 20.06 25.59 -30.17
CA ILE A 118 19.44 25.46 -31.49
C ILE A 118 20.48 24.98 -32.50
N ASN A 119 21.66 25.59 -32.54
CA ASN A 119 22.76 25.22 -33.44
C ASN A 119 23.25 23.78 -33.18
N ALA A 120 23.32 23.35 -31.93
CA ALA A 120 23.66 21.98 -31.57
C ALA A 120 22.61 20.97 -32.09
N GLU A 121 21.32 21.30 -32.01
CA GLU A 121 20.26 20.45 -32.56
C GLU A 121 20.30 20.39 -34.10
N ILE A 122 20.63 21.51 -34.77
CA ILE A 122 20.84 21.54 -36.23
C ILE A 122 22.01 20.61 -36.60
N LEU A 123 23.14 20.73 -35.89
CA LEU A 123 24.34 19.91 -36.11
C LEU A 123 24.09 18.42 -35.83
N SER A 124 23.18 18.11 -34.89
CA SER A 124 22.75 16.74 -34.59
C SER A 124 21.84 16.11 -35.66
N GLY A 125 21.41 16.89 -36.66
CA GLY A 125 20.57 16.43 -37.76
C GLY A 125 19.06 16.42 -37.47
N ARG A 126 18.60 17.10 -36.41
CA ARG A 126 17.15 17.27 -36.18
C ARG A 126 16.54 18.23 -37.21
N LYS A 127 15.49 17.77 -37.89
CA LYS A 127 14.82 18.53 -38.96
C LYS A 127 13.76 19.52 -38.46
N ASN A 128 13.16 19.25 -37.29
CA ASN A 128 12.15 20.11 -36.67
C ASN A 128 12.66 20.52 -35.29
N ILE A 129 13.14 21.76 -35.19
CA ILE A 129 13.68 22.32 -33.95
C ILE A 129 12.65 23.32 -33.44
N SER A 130 12.14 23.05 -32.24
CA SER A 130 11.33 24.02 -31.52
C SER A 130 12.24 25.01 -30.81
N ASP A 131 11.84 26.29 -30.80
CA ASP A 131 12.52 27.37 -30.08
C ASP A 131 12.36 27.25 -28.56
N ILE A 132 11.52 26.33 -28.09
CA ILE A 132 11.15 26.18 -26.68
C ILE A 132 11.69 24.86 -26.15
N LYS A 133 12.24 24.89 -24.94
CA LYS A 133 12.62 23.73 -24.13
C LYS A 133 11.81 23.68 -22.84
N ARG A 134 11.55 22.47 -22.37
CA ARG A 134 10.95 22.24 -21.05
C ARG A 134 12.04 22.09 -20.00
N VAL A 135 12.08 23.01 -19.04
CA VAL A 135 13.05 23.00 -17.94
C VAL A 135 12.34 22.57 -16.67
N LEU A 136 12.94 21.61 -15.94
CA LEU A 136 12.48 21.24 -14.60
C LEU A 136 12.87 22.37 -13.64
N VAL A 137 11.87 23.03 -13.05
CA VAL A 137 12.10 24.17 -12.15
C VAL A 137 11.89 23.83 -10.68
N ALA A 138 11.09 22.80 -10.40
CA ALA A 138 10.81 22.34 -9.05
C ALA A 138 10.35 20.87 -9.06
N ASN A 139 10.52 20.19 -7.93
CA ASN A 139 10.08 18.82 -7.74
C ASN A 139 9.54 18.62 -6.33
N ILE A 140 8.21 18.56 -6.21
CA ILE A 140 7.54 18.25 -4.95
C ILE A 140 7.66 16.75 -4.69
N ALA A 141 8.55 16.37 -3.79
CA ALA A 141 8.75 14.99 -3.41
C ALA A 141 7.45 14.36 -2.88
N GLU A 142 7.17 13.13 -3.31
CA GLU A 142 6.04 12.31 -2.83
C GLU A 142 4.65 12.95 -3.04
N TYR A 143 4.51 13.79 -4.07
CA TYR A 143 3.23 14.46 -4.40
C TYR A 143 2.07 13.49 -4.63
N ASP A 144 2.35 12.31 -5.19
CA ASP A 144 1.37 11.26 -5.47
C ASP A 144 0.64 10.75 -4.21
N VAL A 145 1.21 10.96 -3.00
CA VAL A 145 0.56 10.66 -1.72
C VAL A 145 -0.80 11.36 -1.61
N ILE A 146 -0.95 12.59 -2.13
CA ILE A 146 -2.20 13.34 -2.07
C ILE A 146 -3.30 12.64 -2.89
N ALA A 147 -2.96 12.16 -4.08
CA ALA A 147 -3.88 11.42 -4.94
C ALA A 147 -4.22 10.04 -4.35
N ASN A 148 -3.20 9.35 -3.81
CA ASN A 148 -3.29 7.98 -3.32
C ASN A 148 -3.73 7.86 -1.85
N TRP A 149 -4.01 8.97 -1.16
CA TRP A 149 -4.39 8.98 0.27
C TRP A 149 -5.53 8.02 0.63
N HIS A 150 -6.51 7.89 -0.25
CA HIS A 150 -7.65 6.99 -0.07
C HIS A 150 -7.23 5.51 0.09
N ASN A 151 -6.07 5.11 -0.43
CA ASN A 151 -5.53 3.77 -0.23
C ASN A 151 -5.01 3.58 1.21
N ALA A 152 -4.37 4.60 1.79
CA ALA A 152 -3.93 4.56 3.18
C ALA A 152 -5.12 4.46 4.16
N GLU A 153 -6.23 5.15 3.86
CA GLU A 153 -7.48 5.00 4.65
C GLU A 153 -8.06 3.60 4.55
N LYS A 154 -8.10 3.01 3.34
CA LYS A 154 -8.54 1.62 3.16
C LYS A 154 -7.66 0.63 3.93
N LEU A 155 -6.35 0.85 3.97
CA LEU A 155 -5.42 0.01 4.74
C LEU A 155 -5.69 0.12 6.25
N LYS A 156 -5.91 1.33 6.78
CA LYS A 156 -6.29 1.51 8.18
C LYS A 156 -7.62 0.79 8.49
N ASP A 157 -8.63 0.98 7.65
CA ASP A 157 -9.94 0.32 7.82
C ASP A 157 -9.82 -1.21 7.74
N TYR A 158 -8.93 -1.73 6.89
CA TYR A 158 -8.61 -3.15 6.82
C TYR A 158 -8.08 -3.66 8.16
N PHE A 159 -7.14 -2.97 8.80
CA PHE A 159 -6.59 -3.37 10.10
C PHE A 159 -7.62 -3.26 11.23
N ASP A 160 -8.41 -2.16 11.26
CA ASP A 160 -9.46 -1.97 12.26
C ASP A 160 -10.49 -3.11 12.21
N ARG A 161 -10.86 -3.57 11.00
CA ARG A 161 -11.75 -4.72 10.84
C ARG A 161 -11.06 -6.03 11.19
N LEU A 162 -9.86 -6.27 10.67
CA LEU A 162 -9.11 -7.50 10.89
C LEU A 162 -8.89 -7.78 12.37
N TYR A 163 -8.42 -6.78 13.13
CA TYR A 163 -8.10 -6.93 14.55
C TYR A 163 -9.34 -7.02 15.46
N ARG A 164 -10.52 -6.61 14.98
CA ARG A 164 -11.81 -6.87 15.64
C ARG A 164 -12.32 -8.29 15.37
N GLU A 165 -12.02 -8.84 14.19
CA GLU A 165 -12.46 -10.17 13.76
C GLU A 165 -11.60 -11.30 14.37
N ILE A 166 -10.31 -11.05 14.66
CA ILE A 166 -9.44 -12.02 15.31
C ILE A 166 -9.97 -12.33 16.72
N LYS A 167 -10.38 -13.59 16.93
CA LYS A 167 -10.87 -14.13 18.20
C LYS A 167 -10.18 -15.46 18.51
N ASN A 168 -10.45 -16.00 19.69
CA ASN A 168 -9.98 -17.35 20.03
C ASN A 168 -10.54 -18.36 19.01
N PRO A 169 -9.70 -19.10 18.28
CA PRO A 169 -10.15 -19.98 17.20
C PRO A 169 -11.03 -21.14 17.69
N ASN A 170 -10.99 -21.48 18.99
CA ASN A 170 -11.91 -22.47 19.58
C ASN A 170 -13.38 -22.02 19.58
N GLN A 171 -13.62 -20.72 19.42
CA GLN A 171 -14.96 -20.12 19.42
C GLN A 171 -15.41 -19.75 18.00
N MET A 172 -14.65 -20.14 16.98
CA MET A 172 -14.90 -19.79 15.58
C MET A 172 -15.34 -21.02 14.79
N ASP A 173 -16.26 -20.84 13.85
CA ASP A 173 -16.59 -21.89 12.89
C ASP A 173 -15.50 -22.01 11.81
N GLY A 174 -15.46 -23.15 11.13
CA GLY A 174 -14.47 -23.41 10.08
C GLY A 174 -14.54 -22.42 8.91
N VAL A 175 -15.72 -21.85 8.65
CA VAL A 175 -15.92 -20.86 7.58
C VAL A 175 -15.30 -19.51 7.96
N ALA A 176 -15.52 -19.02 9.19
CA ALA A 176 -14.88 -17.79 9.67
C ALA A 176 -13.36 -17.95 9.76
N ILE A 177 -12.86 -19.11 10.23
CA ILE A 177 -11.43 -19.43 10.24
C ILE A 177 -10.85 -19.29 8.83
N LYS A 178 -11.47 -19.93 7.83
CA LYS A 178 -10.99 -19.87 6.45
C LYS A 178 -11.03 -18.46 5.86
N ALA A 179 -12.07 -17.68 6.17
CA ALA A 179 -12.20 -16.30 5.72
C ALA A 179 -11.13 -15.39 6.36
N LEU A 180 -10.91 -15.51 7.67
CA LEU A 180 -9.92 -14.73 8.41
C LEU A 180 -8.49 -15.08 7.95
N PHE A 181 -8.19 -16.36 7.77
CA PHE A 181 -6.91 -16.82 7.24
C PHE A 181 -6.59 -16.19 5.87
N LYS A 182 -7.58 -16.07 4.97
CA LYS A 182 -7.37 -15.39 3.67
C LYS A 182 -6.99 -13.93 3.85
N LYS A 183 -7.65 -13.22 4.78
CA LYS A 183 -7.34 -11.81 5.07
C LYS A 183 -5.92 -11.67 5.65
N LEU A 184 -5.52 -12.58 6.55
CA LEU A 184 -4.21 -12.55 7.20
C LEU A 184 -3.03 -12.72 6.24
N ARG A 185 -3.21 -13.37 5.09
CA ARG A 185 -2.13 -13.54 4.09
C ARG A 185 -1.54 -12.22 3.59
N GLN A 186 -2.33 -11.15 3.58
CA GLN A 186 -1.90 -9.82 3.13
C GLN A 186 -1.47 -8.93 4.29
N HIS A 187 -1.51 -9.41 5.53
CA HIS A 187 -1.27 -8.62 6.73
C HIS A 187 0.07 -7.86 6.67
N ASP A 188 1.17 -8.58 6.49
CA ASP A 188 2.52 -8.00 6.56
C ASP A 188 2.80 -7.05 5.39
N GLN A 189 2.27 -7.38 4.21
CA GLN A 189 2.39 -6.51 3.04
C GLN A 189 1.61 -5.20 3.25
N ASN A 190 0.35 -5.30 3.69
CA ASN A 190 -0.49 -4.14 3.98
C ASN A 190 0.11 -3.27 5.09
N LEU A 191 0.80 -3.87 6.05
CA LEU A 191 1.42 -3.14 7.17
C LEU A 191 2.62 -2.33 6.69
N ARG A 192 3.46 -2.93 5.83
CA ARG A 192 4.58 -2.24 5.18
C ARG A 192 4.12 -1.13 4.26
N GLU A 193 3.06 -1.37 3.48
CA GLU A 193 2.48 -0.34 2.61
C GLU A 193 1.96 0.85 3.41
N LEU A 194 1.25 0.60 4.52
CA LEU A 194 0.76 1.67 5.40
C LEU A 194 1.92 2.45 6.02
N GLU A 195 2.97 1.77 6.49
CA GLU A 195 4.16 2.41 7.03
C GLU A 195 4.87 3.29 5.98
N ASP A 196 5.03 2.77 4.76
CA ASP A 196 5.63 3.50 3.65
C ASP A 196 4.81 4.74 3.28
N PHE A 197 3.48 4.61 3.21
CA PHE A 197 2.58 5.76 2.99
C PHE A 197 2.79 6.87 4.02
N ILE A 198 2.89 6.52 5.31
CA ILE A 198 3.09 7.51 6.38
C ILE A 198 4.47 8.16 6.25
N LYS A 199 5.52 7.40 5.94
CA LYS A 199 6.87 7.95 5.74
C LYS A 199 6.93 8.89 4.54
N ARG A 200 6.34 8.50 3.41
CA ARG A 200 6.28 9.32 2.19
C ARG A 200 5.46 10.60 2.43
N ALA A 201 4.33 10.50 3.12
CA ALA A 201 3.55 11.66 3.52
C ALA A 201 4.35 12.62 4.41
N ASN A 202 5.13 12.10 5.36
CA ASN A 202 6.00 12.91 6.21
C ASN A 202 7.11 13.64 5.42
N ARG A 203 7.58 13.07 4.31
CA ARG A 203 8.51 13.76 3.41
C ARG A 203 7.81 14.83 2.57
N LEU A 204 6.59 14.53 2.11
CA LEU A 204 5.76 15.47 1.37
C LEU A 204 5.49 16.74 2.19
N PHE A 205 4.96 16.57 3.40
CA PHE A 205 4.53 17.66 4.29
C PHE A 205 5.70 18.23 5.09
N THR A 206 6.69 18.77 4.39
CA THR A 206 7.79 19.56 4.96
C THR A 206 7.77 20.97 4.38
N PRO A 207 8.17 22.00 5.15
CA PRO A 207 8.19 23.38 4.65
C PRO A 207 8.99 23.53 3.35
N GLU A 208 10.17 22.91 3.28
CA GLU A 208 11.09 22.98 2.15
C GLU A 208 10.51 22.34 0.89
N ASN A 209 9.69 21.28 1.06
CA ASN A 209 9.08 20.61 -0.07
C ASN A 209 7.82 21.34 -0.57
N LEU A 210 7.00 21.84 0.35
CA LEU A 210 5.74 22.52 0.02
C LEU A 210 5.96 23.93 -0.53
N VAL A 211 7.01 24.65 -0.09
CA VAL A 211 7.28 26.02 -0.60
C VAL A 211 7.59 26.01 -2.10
N GLN A 212 8.03 24.88 -2.67
CA GLN A 212 8.28 24.73 -4.09
C GLN A 212 7.05 24.98 -4.97
N PHE A 213 5.82 24.83 -4.44
CA PHE A 213 4.60 25.21 -5.17
C PHE A 213 4.58 26.71 -5.53
N ALA A 214 5.31 27.57 -4.79
CA ALA A 214 5.35 29.01 -5.03
C ALA A 214 5.88 29.36 -6.43
N VAL A 215 6.69 28.49 -7.05
CA VAL A 215 7.21 28.66 -8.42
C VAL A 215 6.08 28.75 -9.45
N LEU A 216 4.91 28.15 -9.17
CA LEU A 216 3.74 28.22 -10.04
C LEU A 216 3.05 29.58 -10.01
N PHE A 217 3.35 30.46 -9.07
CA PHE A 217 2.59 31.68 -8.84
C PHE A 217 3.47 32.91 -8.97
N THR A 218 3.02 33.88 -9.76
CA THR A 218 3.74 35.14 -9.98
C THR A 218 3.27 36.26 -9.05
N LYS A 219 2.08 36.12 -8.45
CA LYS A 219 1.53 37.16 -7.57
C LYS A 219 2.07 37.01 -6.15
N PRO A 220 2.56 38.09 -5.52
CA PRO A 220 3.12 38.02 -4.17
C PRO A 220 2.15 37.50 -3.09
N HIS A 221 0.84 37.72 -3.25
CA HIS A 221 -0.13 37.24 -2.28
C HIS A 221 -0.34 35.72 -2.35
N GLU A 222 -0.30 35.12 -3.55
CA GLU A 222 -0.43 33.67 -3.77
C GLU A 222 0.79 32.95 -3.19
N GLN A 223 1.99 33.50 -3.41
CA GLN A 223 3.24 32.99 -2.83
C GLN A 223 3.19 33.01 -1.29
N LYS A 224 2.72 34.12 -0.68
CA LYS A 224 2.54 34.20 0.78
C LYS A 224 1.54 33.18 1.34
N ILE A 225 0.49 32.83 0.60
CA ILE A 225 -0.46 31.78 1.01
C ILE A 225 0.25 30.43 1.08
N ILE A 226 1.08 30.11 0.08
CA ILE A 226 1.86 28.86 0.04
C ILE A 226 2.89 28.81 1.15
N GLU A 227 3.66 29.89 1.35
CA GLU A 227 4.63 29.98 2.45
C GLU A 227 3.94 29.81 3.81
N LYS A 228 2.80 30.48 4.01
CA LYS A 228 2.01 30.33 5.24
C LYS A 228 1.56 28.88 5.45
N TYR A 229 1.07 28.23 4.40
CA TYR A 229 0.66 26.83 4.48
C TYR A 229 1.85 25.91 4.79
N ALA A 230 2.97 26.07 4.08
CA ALA A 230 4.20 25.30 4.27
C ALA A 230 4.76 25.43 5.69
N ASN A 231 4.75 26.64 6.25
CA ASN A 231 5.25 26.93 7.60
C ASN A 231 4.42 26.26 8.71
N ASN A 232 3.17 25.84 8.44
CA ASN A 232 2.40 25.08 9.43
C ASN A 232 2.98 23.68 9.70
N PHE A 233 3.94 23.23 8.88
CA PHE A 233 4.59 21.92 8.99
C PHE A 233 6.04 21.99 9.49
N ALA A 234 6.52 23.21 9.82
CA ALA A 234 7.86 23.45 10.37
C ALA A 234 8.07 22.85 11.76
#